data_AF-A0A1V9K4H3-F1
#
_entry.id   AF-A0A1V9K4H3-F1
#
_cell.length_a   1.000
_cell.length_b   1.000
_cell.length_c   1.000
_cell.angle_alpha   90.00
_cell.angle_beta   90.00
_cell.angle_gamma   90.00
#
_symmetry.space_group_name_H-M   'P 1'
#
loop_
_entity.id
_entity.type
_entity.pdbx_description
1 polymer ?
#
loop_
_entity_poly.entity_id
_entity_poly.type
_entity_poly.pdbx_seq_one_letter_code
_entity_poly.pdbx_strand_id
1 'polypeptide(L)'
;MHDGPCPGALRDVLGLTVEEFSPLLQGERVRVTRPDGSELTGDLRTEFVMPRGAETVWTYADGLTAGHPVVTVTHPRCRRRLVHVDMPRSREPEHIVEAVPNGRGLGVFYWEATWTAVAGNGWDPADPASGNGWENQALFGFDDKALPAMSLFGHR
;
A
#
# COMPACT_ATOMS: atom_id res chain seq x y z
N MET A 1 -10.50 -6.23 -16.58
CA MET A 1 -10.18 -6.32 -15.13
C MET A 1 -9.78 -7.75 -14.83
N HIS A 2 -8.86 -7.96 -13.90
CA HIS A 2 -8.52 -9.31 -13.41
C HIS A 2 -9.35 -9.60 -12.17
N ASP A 3 -9.96 -10.78 -12.11
CA ASP A 3 -10.79 -11.18 -10.97
C ASP A 3 -9.93 -11.38 -9.72
N GLY A 4 -10.47 -11.04 -8.55
CA GLY A 4 -9.89 -11.29 -7.24
C GLY A 4 -9.05 -10.14 -6.67
N PRO A 5 -8.52 -10.31 -5.44
CA PRO A 5 -7.87 -9.23 -4.69
C PRO A 5 -6.57 -8.78 -5.35
N CYS A 6 -6.18 -7.56 -5.01
CA CYS A 6 -4.91 -6.96 -5.42
C CYS A 6 -3.72 -7.83 -4.98
N PRO A 7 -2.63 -7.93 -5.78
CA PRO A 7 -2.38 -7.24 -7.06
C PRO A 7 -2.89 -8.04 -8.29
N GLY A 8 -4.12 -8.58 -8.23
CA GLY A 8 -4.76 -9.21 -9.38
C GLY A 8 -4.04 -10.49 -9.80
N ALA A 9 -3.74 -10.63 -11.09
CA ALA A 9 -3.09 -11.82 -11.66
C ALA A 9 -1.68 -12.10 -11.07
N LEU A 10 -1.04 -11.10 -10.44
CA LEU A 10 0.28 -11.26 -9.84
C LEU A 10 0.25 -11.81 -8.41
N ARG A 11 -0.92 -11.89 -7.77
CA ARG A 11 -1.05 -12.37 -6.38
C ARG A 11 -0.50 -13.77 -6.16
N ASP A 12 -0.68 -14.66 -7.15
CA ASP A 12 -0.22 -16.05 -7.08
C ASP A 12 1.29 -16.14 -7.29
N VAL A 13 1.83 -15.28 -8.15
CA VAL A 13 3.28 -15.18 -8.41
C VAL A 13 3.99 -14.60 -7.20
N LEU A 14 3.44 -13.55 -6.60
CA LEU A 14 4.00 -12.87 -5.44
C LEU A 14 3.77 -13.65 -4.14
N GLY A 15 2.71 -14.46 -4.10
CA GLY A 15 2.31 -15.22 -2.91
C GLY A 15 1.76 -14.31 -1.82
N LEU A 16 1.03 -13.25 -2.18
CA LEU A 16 0.42 -12.30 -1.25
C LEU A 16 -0.83 -11.67 -1.86
N THR A 17 -1.66 -11.10 -1.00
CA THR A 17 -2.75 -10.19 -1.39
C THR A 17 -2.63 -8.88 -0.63
N VAL A 18 -3.20 -7.80 -1.17
CA VAL A 18 -3.34 -6.51 -0.49
C VAL A 18 -4.84 -6.27 -0.27
N GLU A 19 -5.24 -6.15 0.99
CA GLU A 19 -6.66 -5.97 1.34
C GLU A 19 -7.09 -4.50 1.29
N GLU A 20 -6.25 -3.61 1.79
CA GLU A 20 -6.55 -2.19 1.89
C GLU A 20 -5.27 -1.35 1.81
N PHE A 21 -5.41 -0.12 1.33
CA PHE A 21 -4.37 0.90 1.25
C PHE A 21 -4.75 2.06 2.17
N SER A 22 -3.79 2.54 2.95
CA SER A 22 -3.93 3.65 3.87
C SER A 22 -2.84 4.69 3.58
N PRO A 23 -3.16 5.81 2.92
CA PRO A 23 -2.20 6.90 2.75
C PRO A 23 -1.80 7.47 4.11
N LEU A 24 -0.52 7.85 4.25
CA LEU A 24 -0.07 8.63 5.40
C LEU A 24 -0.33 10.11 5.13
N LEU A 25 -0.80 10.85 6.14
CA LEU A 25 -0.97 12.30 6.02
C LEU A 25 0.39 12.99 5.90
N GLN A 26 0.38 14.24 5.43
CA GLN A 26 1.61 15.01 5.32
C GLN A 26 2.30 15.14 6.69
N GLY A 27 3.54 14.66 6.77
CA GLY A 27 4.35 14.72 7.99
C GLY A 27 4.18 13.51 8.91
N GLU A 28 3.20 12.64 8.64
CA GLU A 28 3.09 11.34 9.30
C GLU A 28 4.20 10.41 8.87
N ARG A 29 4.61 9.57 9.83
CA ARG A 29 5.71 8.64 9.68
C ARG A 29 5.37 7.37 10.40
N VAL A 30 5.74 6.25 9.80
CA VAL A 30 5.61 4.92 10.38
C VAL A 30 6.99 4.30 10.50
N ARG A 31 7.25 3.66 11.64
CA ARG A 31 8.49 2.90 11.84
C ARG A 31 8.33 1.52 11.23
N VAL A 32 9.37 1.05 10.55
CA VAL A 32 9.43 -0.29 9.99
C VAL A 32 10.67 -1.00 10.50
N THR A 33 10.51 -2.24 10.91
CA THR A 33 11.57 -3.01 11.57
C THR A 33 11.80 -4.35 10.88
N ARG A 34 12.98 -4.90 11.13
CA ARG A 34 13.40 -6.24 10.69
C ARG A 34 13.82 -7.08 11.91
N PRO A 35 13.76 -8.43 11.85
CA PRO A 35 14.20 -9.29 12.94
C PRO A 35 15.68 -9.12 13.36
N ASP A 36 16.53 -8.54 12.52
CA ASP A 36 17.94 -8.25 12.84
C ASP A 36 18.11 -6.95 13.66
N GLY A 37 17.01 -6.31 14.04
CA GLY A 37 17.00 -5.06 14.81
C GLY A 37 17.15 -3.79 13.96
N SER A 38 17.29 -3.93 12.64
CA SER A 38 17.31 -2.77 11.73
C SER A 38 15.96 -2.06 11.72
N GLU A 39 16.00 -0.73 11.64
CA GLU A 39 14.83 0.13 11.63
C GLU A 39 14.94 1.18 10.53
N LEU A 40 13.82 1.45 9.86
CA LEU A 40 13.65 2.52 8.88
C LEU A 40 12.35 3.26 9.15
N THR A 41 12.11 4.34 8.42
CA THR A 41 10.88 5.13 8.50
C THR A 41 10.26 5.26 7.13
N GLY A 42 8.97 4.96 7.02
CA GLY A 42 8.13 5.25 5.86
C GLY A 42 7.28 6.50 6.09
N ASP A 43 7.02 7.27 5.05
CA ASP A 43 6.34 8.58 5.14
C ASP A 43 5.37 8.87 3.99
N LEU A 44 5.03 7.86 3.20
CA LEU A 44 4.17 8.03 2.02
C LEU A 44 2.82 7.28 2.15
N ARG A 45 2.84 6.00 2.51
CA ARG A 45 1.64 5.19 2.71
C ARG A 45 1.94 3.91 3.48
N THR A 46 0.87 3.23 3.88
CA THR A 46 0.88 1.86 4.39
C THR A 46 -0.19 1.01 3.72
N GLU A 47 0.03 -0.31 3.68
CA GLU A 47 -0.90 -1.28 3.10
C GLU A 47 -1.11 -2.46 4.06
N PHE A 48 -2.30 -3.03 4.02
CA PHE A 48 -2.63 -4.29 4.67
C PHE A 48 -2.23 -5.45 3.78
N VAL A 49 -0.93 -5.76 3.76
CA VAL A 49 -0.38 -6.89 3.03
C VAL A 49 -0.66 -8.20 3.78
N MET A 50 -1.20 -9.19 3.05
CA MET A 50 -1.54 -10.50 3.57
C MET A 50 -0.74 -11.59 2.84
N PRO A 51 0.33 -12.12 3.45
CA PRO A 51 1.11 -13.19 2.85
C PRO A 51 0.29 -14.47 2.66
N ARG A 52 0.37 -15.05 1.47
CA ARG A 52 -0.22 -16.31 1.05
C ARG A 52 0.87 -17.30 0.64
N GLY A 53 1.98 -17.30 1.38
CA GLY A 53 3.19 -18.09 1.10
C GLY A 53 4.44 -17.25 0.80
N ALA A 54 4.29 -15.94 0.66
CA ALA A 54 5.41 -15.01 0.74
C ALA A 54 6.01 -14.96 2.15
N GLU A 55 7.30 -14.68 2.23
CA GLU A 55 8.04 -14.48 3.47
C GLU A 55 8.11 -12.98 3.76
N THR A 56 7.80 -12.58 4.99
CA THR A 56 7.94 -11.19 5.45
C THR A 56 9.39 -10.89 5.81
N VAL A 57 9.91 -9.77 5.30
CA VAL A 57 11.27 -9.29 5.52
C VAL A 57 11.31 -8.05 6.40
N TRP A 58 10.36 -7.14 6.20
CA TRP A 58 10.18 -5.93 6.99
C TRP A 58 8.73 -5.84 7.43
N THR A 59 8.50 -5.32 8.62
CA THR A 59 7.19 -5.24 9.27
C THR A 59 6.96 -3.83 9.79
N TYR A 60 5.73 -3.33 9.71
CA TYR A 60 5.35 -2.09 10.39
C TYR A 60 5.43 -2.27 11.91
N ALA A 61 6.16 -1.39 12.58
CA ALA A 61 6.33 -1.44 14.03
C ALA A 61 5.27 -0.64 14.79
N ASP A 62 4.59 0.29 14.11
CA ASP A 62 3.52 1.12 14.65
C ASP A 62 2.54 1.54 13.54
N GLY A 63 1.61 2.43 13.90
CA GLY A 63 0.54 2.88 13.01
C GLY A 63 -0.60 1.87 12.86
N LEU A 64 -1.52 2.19 11.97
CA LEU A 64 -2.72 1.38 11.72
C LEU A 64 -2.39 -0.02 11.20
N THR A 65 -1.28 -0.15 10.47
CA THR A 65 -0.81 -1.41 9.86
C THR A 65 0.24 -2.13 10.72
N ALA A 66 0.38 -1.78 12.01
CA ALA A 66 1.36 -2.41 12.90
C ALA A 66 1.26 -3.95 12.87
N GLY A 67 2.40 -4.63 12.72
CA GLY A 67 2.48 -6.08 12.57
C GLY A 67 2.27 -6.60 11.14
N HIS A 68 1.84 -5.76 10.19
CA HIS A 68 1.73 -6.14 8.79
C HIS A 68 3.05 -6.04 8.02
N PRO A 69 3.24 -6.85 6.97
CA PRO A 69 4.42 -6.82 6.12
C PRO A 69 4.54 -5.51 5.32
N VAL A 70 5.76 -4.99 5.28
CA VAL A 70 6.19 -3.86 4.44
C VAL A 70 6.90 -4.40 3.19
N VAL A 71 7.79 -5.37 3.40
CA VAL A 71 8.54 -6.02 2.33
C VAL A 71 8.32 -7.50 2.44
N THR A 72 7.96 -8.13 1.33
CA THR A 72 7.83 -9.59 1.25
C THR A 72 8.62 -10.14 0.09
N VAL A 73 9.05 -11.39 0.21
CA VAL A 73 9.69 -12.13 -0.88
C VAL A 73 8.89 -13.38 -1.17
N THR A 74 8.70 -13.71 -2.45
CA THR A 74 8.03 -14.95 -2.88
C THR A 74 8.58 -16.18 -2.16
N HIS A 75 7.78 -17.22 -1.98
CA HIS A 75 8.12 -18.43 -1.23
C HIS A 75 9.59 -18.90 -1.39
N PRO A 76 10.30 -19.31 -0.32
CA PRO A 76 11.69 -19.81 -0.39
C PRO A 76 11.99 -20.93 -1.38
N ARG A 77 10.96 -21.66 -1.83
CA ARG A 77 11.03 -22.76 -2.81
C ARG A 77 11.15 -22.25 -4.25
N CYS A 78 10.87 -20.97 -4.51
CA CYS A 78 11.06 -20.35 -5.81
C CYS A 78 12.56 -20.24 -6.13
N ARG A 79 12.98 -20.74 -7.30
CA ARG A 79 14.38 -20.71 -7.74
C ARG A 79 14.93 -19.29 -7.90
N ARG A 80 14.08 -18.37 -8.36
CA ARG A 80 14.33 -16.92 -8.38
C ARG A 80 13.18 -16.25 -7.65
N ARG A 81 13.47 -15.26 -6.79
CA ARG A 81 12.49 -14.68 -5.87
C ARG A 81 12.18 -13.23 -6.25
N LEU A 82 10.90 -12.87 -6.26
CA LEU A 82 10.45 -11.50 -6.46
C LEU A 82 10.20 -10.83 -5.10
N VAL A 83 10.45 -9.53 -5.03
CA VAL A 83 10.21 -8.72 -3.83
C VAL A 83 9.01 -7.82 -4.05
N HIS A 84 8.06 -7.81 -3.12
CA HIS A 84 7.06 -6.75 -3.01
C HIS A 84 7.50 -5.75 -1.93
N VAL A 85 7.34 -4.45 -2.19
CA VAL A 85 7.75 -3.37 -1.31
C VAL A 85 6.65 -2.33 -1.17
N ASP A 86 6.32 -1.98 0.06
CA ASP A 86 5.46 -0.87 0.42
C ASP A 86 6.27 0.26 1.11
N MET A 87 6.74 1.24 0.30
CA MET A 87 7.34 2.55 0.64
C MET A 87 8.72 2.69 1.32
N PRO A 88 9.51 3.80 1.11
CA PRO A 88 9.11 5.20 0.75
C PRO A 88 9.82 5.87 -0.45
N ARG A 89 9.49 7.16 -0.65
CA ARG A 89 9.97 8.16 -1.64
C ARG A 89 11.50 8.36 -1.76
N SER A 90 12.33 7.70 -0.95
CA SER A 90 13.74 8.09 -0.74
C SER A 90 14.79 6.98 -0.76
N ARG A 91 14.46 5.74 -1.14
CA ARG A 91 15.50 4.75 -1.49
C ARG A 91 15.13 3.93 -2.71
N GLU A 92 16.07 3.85 -3.63
CA GLU A 92 15.97 3.14 -4.89
C GLU A 92 15.72 1.64 -4.63
N PRO A 93 14.81 0.99 -5.39
CA PRO A 93 14.44 -0.43 -5.22
C PRO A 93 15.63 -1.41 -5.36
N GLU A 94 16.76 -0.93 -5.86
CA GLU A 94 17.97 -1.70 -6.18
C GLU A 94 18.57 -2.39 -4.94
N HIS A 95 18.69 -1.68 -3.81
CA HIS A 95 19.20 -2.26 -2.56
C HIS A 95 18.28 -3.34 -1.97
N ILE A 96 17.00 -3.36 -2.34
CA ILE A 96 16.03 -4.32 -1.81
C ILE A 96 16.13 -5.66 -2.55
N VAL A 97 16.47 -5.64 -3.84
CA VAL A 97 16.75 -6.88 -4.62
C VAL A 97 17.99 -7.58 -4.07
N GLU A 98 19.03 -6.82 -3.74
CA GLU A 98 20.27 -7.35 -3.15
C GLU A 98 20.04 -7.96 -1.76
N ALA A 99 19.04 -7.46 -1.02
CA ALA A 99 18.66 -8.00 0.28
C ALA A 99 18.01 -9.40 0.20
N VAL A 100 17.71 -9.92 -0.99
CA VAL A 100 17.24 -11.31 -1.16
C VAL A 100 18.41 -12.28 -0.96
N PRO A 101 18.38 -13.16 0.06
CA PRO A 101 19.51 -14.02 0.38
C PRO A 101 19.94 -14.91 -0.80
N ASN A 102 21.26 -15.11 -0.91
CA ASN A 102 21.93 -15.95 -1.90
C ASN A 102 21.84 -15.43 -3.35
N GLY A 103 21.69 -14.11 -3.54
CA GLY A 103 21.65 -13.51 -4.89
C GLY A 103 20.45 -13.97 -5.73
N ARG A 104 19.35 -14.35 -5.07
CA ARG A 104 18.15 -14.90 -5.74
C ARG A 104 17.13 -13.84 -6.14
N GLY A 105 17.42 -12.55 -5.92
CA GLY A 105 16.55 -11.46 -6.30
C GLY A 105 16.36 -11.42 -7.81
N LEU A 106 15.11 -11.61 -8.27
CA LEU A 106 14.73 -11.55 -9.69
C LEU A 106 14.34 -10.12 -10.10
N GLY A 107 13.80 -9.35 -9.16
CA GLY A 107 13.28 -8.01 -9.41
C GLY A 107 12.31 -7.56 -8.32
N VAL A 108 11.92 -6.29 -8.39
CA VAL A 108 10.97 -5.66 -7.49
C VAL A 108 9.62 -5.49 -8.19
N PHE A 109 8.55 -5.85 -7.49
CA PHE A 109 7.20 -5.42 -7.80
C PHE A 109 6.85 -4.27 -6.86
N TYR A 110 6.58 -3.12 -7.46
CA TYR A 110 6.06 -1.93 -6.80
C TYR A 110 4.89 -1.43 -7.65
N TRP A 111 3.85 -0.93 -7.00
CA TRP A 111 2.70 -0.35 -7.67
C TRP A 111 2.30 0.94 -6.97
N GLU A 112 2.09 2.01 -7.71
CA GLU A 112 1.57 3.26 -7.15
C GLU A 112 0.07 3.08 -6.88
N ALA A 113 -0.35 3.20 -5.62
CA ALA A 113 -1.70 3.66 -5.34
C ALA A 113 -1.77 5.11 -5.84
N THR A 114 -2.77 5.43 -6.66
CA THR A 114 -2.94 6.68 -7.42
C THR A 114 -3.09 7.96 -6.56
N TRP A 115 -2.73 7.91 -5.27
CA TRP A 115 -2.96 8.95 -4.28
C TRP A 115 -1.65 9.33 -3.60
N THR A 116 -1.00 10.37 -4.10
CA THR A 116 0.09 11.03 -3.39
C THR A 116 -0.51 11.97 -2.34
N ALA A 117 -0.10 11.83 -1.07
CA ALA A 117 -0.40 12.81 -0.04
C ALA A 117 0.31 14.13 -0.38
N VAL A 118 -0.45 15.08 -0.89
CA VAL A 118 -0.05 16.48 -1.09
C VAL A 118 -0.82 17.34 -0.10
N ALA A 119 -0.29 18.52 0.24
CA ALA A 119 -0.98 19.44 1.13
C ALA A 119 -2.42 19.70 0.65
N GLY A 120 -3.41 19.36 1.48
CA GLY A 120 -4.84 19.45 1.15
C GLY A 120 -5.50 18.15 0.68
N ASN A 121 -4.75 17.06 0.46
CA ASN A 121 -5.30 15.73 0.15
C ASN A 121 -5.20 14.81 1.38
N GLY A 122 -6.33 14.28 1.83
CA GLY A 122 -6.44 13.37 2.98
C GLY A 122 -7.63 13.72 3.87
N TRP A 123 -7.77 13.01 4.98
CA TRP A 123 -8.62 13.37 6.11
C TRP A 123 -8.03 12.75 7.39
N ASP A 124 -8.19 13.41 8.52
CA ASP A 124 -7.76 12.89 9.82
C ASP A 124 -8.88 11.99 10.39
N PRO A 125 -8.65 10.68 10.55
CA PRO A 125 -9.67 9.77 11.08
C PRO A 125 -10.00 10.01 12.56
N ALA A 126 -9.15 10.73 13.30
CA ALA A 126 -9.39 11.13 14.69
C ALA A 126 -10.08 12.50 14.82
N ASP A 127 -10.08 13.32 13.76
CA ASP A 127 -10.77 14.60 13.71
C ASP A 127 -11.84 14.62 12.59
N PRO A 128 -13.13 14.43 12.92
CA PRO A 128 -14.21 14.44 11.94
C PRO A 128 -14.42 15.81 11.26
N ALA A 129 -13.78 16.89 11.72
CA ALA A 129 -13.85 18.22 11.10
C ALA A 129 -12.72 18.49 10.09
N SER A 130 -11.77 17.57 9.92
CA SER A 130 -10.57 17.74 9.07
C SER A 130 -10.86 17.93 7.57
N GLY A 131 -12.10 17.67 7.14
CA GLY A 131 -12.51 17.64 5.73
C GLY A 131 -11.96 16.41 5.02
N ASN A 132 -12.70 15.85 4.06
CA ASN A 132 -12.22 14.73 3.27
C ASN A 132 -12.32 15.02 1.77
N GLY A 133 -11.29 14.57 1.03
CA GLY A 133 -11.30 14.61 -0.43
C GLY A 133 -12.10 13.47 -1.08
N TRP A 134 -12.60 12.52 -0.28
CA TRP A 134 -13.34 11.34 -0.76
C TRP A 134 -14.75 11.72 -1.26
N GLU A 135 -15.39 12.68 -0.59
CA GLU A 135 -16.68 13.28 -0.97
C GLU A 135 -16.66 13.96 -2.33
N ASN A 136 -15.49 14.35 -2.85
CA ASN A 136 -15.38 14.91 -4.20
C ASN A 136 -15.81 13.92 -5.30
N GLN A 137 -16.00 12.64 -4.96
CA GLN A 137 -16.52 11.60 -5.85
C GLN A 137 -17.98 11.23 -5.56
N ALA A 138 -18.58 11.76 -4.48
CA ALA A 138 -19.98 11.53 -4.19
C ALA A 138 -20.85 12.25 -5.23
N LEU A 139 -21.91 11.57 -5.68
CA LEU A 139 -22.93 12.18 -6.56
C LEU A 139 -24.14 12.68 -5.76
N PHE A 140 -24.00 12.83 -4.44
CA PHE A 140 -25.01 13.30 -3.51
C PHE A 140 -24.41 14.31 -2.53
N GLY A 141 -25.19 15.33 -2.15
CA GLY A 141 -24.83 16.30 -1.12
C GLY A 141 -25.23 15.85 0.29
N PHE A 142 -24.76 16.59 1.30
CA PHE A 142 -25.09 16.38 2.71
C PHE A 142 -26.57 16.57 3.07
N ASP A 143 -27.37 17.12 2.15
CA ASP A 143 -28.82 17.25 2.28
C ASP A 143 -29.58 16.08 1.61
N ASP A 144 -28.88 14.97 1.38
CA ASP A 144 -29.37 13.75 0.71
C ASP A 144 -29.89 13.98 -0.71
N LYS A 145 -29.48 15.07 -1.39
CA LYS A 145 -29.87 15.36 -2.77
C LYS A 145 -28.80 14.96 -3.77
N ALA A 146 -29.24 14.43 -4.90
CA ALA A 146 -28.35 14.15 -6.02
C ALA A 146 -27.71 15.44 -6.57
N LEU A 147 -26.40 15.39 -6.82
CA LEU A 147 -25.66 16.46 -7.47
C LEU A 147 -25.91 16.46 -8.99
N PRO A 148 -25.76 17.60 -9.68
CA PRO A 148 -25.97 17.70 -11.14
C PRO A 148 -25.18 16.68 -11.97
N ALA A 149 -24.02 16.24 -11.48
CA ALA A 149 -23.19 15.21 -12.12
C ALA A 149 -23.92 13.85 -12.28
N MET A 150 -24.94 13.56 -11.46
CA MET A 150 -25.77 12.35 -11.59
C MET A 150 -26.48 12.26 -12.96
N SER A 151 -26.79 13.40 -13.57
CA SER A 151 -27.46 13.46 -14.88
C SER A 151 -26.64 12.84 -16.02
N LEU A 152 -25.30 12.75 -15.86
CA LEU A 152 -24.40 12.11 -16.82
C LEU A 152 -24.64 10.58 -16.94
N PHE A 153 -25.28 9.97 -15.94
CA PHE A 153 -25.61 8.55 -15.91
C PHE A 153 -27.04 8.25 -16.38
N GLY A 154 -27.85 9.28 -16.66
CA GLY A 154 -29.26 9.17 -17.04
C GLY A 154 -29.55 8.73 -18.48
N HIS A 155 -28.54 8.27 -19.22
CA HIS A 155 -28.70 7.77 -20.58
C HIS A 155 -28.19 6.33 -20.70
N ARG A 156 -29.11 5.38 -20.52
CA ARG A 156 -29.15 4.08 -21.19
C ARG A 156 -30.52 3.44 -21.03
#